data_AF-A0A920SYN8-F1
#
_entry.id   AF-A0A920SYN8-F1
#
_cell.length_a   1.000
_cell.length_b   1.000
_cell.length_c   1.000
_cell.angle_alpha   90.00
_cell.angle_beta   90.00
_cell.angle_gamma   90.00
#
_symmetry.space_group_name_H-M   'P 1'
#
loop_
_entity.id
_entity.type
_entity.pdbx_description
1 polymer ?
#
loop_
_entity_poly.entity_id
_entity_poly.type
_entity_poly.pdbx_seq_one_letter_code
_entity_poly.pdbx_strand_id
1 'polypeptide(L)'
;MSSSIRIYLTAISILAISLWAVSCSLSETESNVKNNEQETSQVQPKATARPTVTPVPPPTSTPGPTPTPLPPTPTPTPTPTPTPTPTPRPPDSHVQEMVRLFEVHGIDFGKQFVSSVRASEWGDDSLGCPESATYYDVRNAPYKGLIYTLSDGTNFWEYHSNVDDSVVVRCDEITPVTGKTTNITKEAKLRESKGVTLLRKKFSSGKFEVQKALTPEDHTALINIFDIETDLPTATNCNTIFKLDFDTSGRANEIEFICEKNYKAFDLFWNGLQAKAPVVGRIIGPYLTGNPIPTLPKASP
;
A
#
# COMPACT_ATOMS: atom_id res chain seq x y z
N MET A 1 52.49 40.22 -39.91
CA MET A 1 51.68 39.31 -39.08
C MET A 1 50.26 39.37 -39.61
N SER A 2 49.55 38.30 -40.01
CA SER A 2 49.31 36.99 -39.36
C SER A 2 48.52 37.13 -38.06
N SER A 3 47.40 36.44 -37.82
CA SER A 3 46.84 35.27 -38.56
C SER A 3 45.42 35.48 -39.09
N SER A 4 45.10 34.80 -40.19
CA SER A 4 43.74 34.60 -40.71
C SER A 4 43.10 33.32 -40.14
N ILE A 5 41.78 33.15 -40.31
CA ILE A 5 40.94 31.91 -40.45
C ILE A 5 39.50 32.34 -40.12
N ARG A 6 38.68 32.73 -41.11
CA ARG A 6 37.92 31.97 -42.13
C ARG A 6 36.47 31.71 -41.70
N ILE A 7 35.57 32.46 -42.33
CA ILE A 7 34.10 32.29 -42.32
C ILE A 7 33.72 31.01 -43.09
N TYR A 8 32.66 30.33 -42.67
CA TYR A 8 31.87 29.45 -43.54
C TYR A 8 30.37 29.68 -43.35
N LEU A 9 29.61 29.53 -44.45
CA LEU A 9 28.18 29.81 -44.52
C LEU A 9 27.33 28.54 -44.40
N THR A 10 26.17 28.71 -43.76
CA THR A 10 24.86 28.07 -43.98
C THR A 10 24.79 26.68 -44.64
N ALA A 11 24.18 25.73 -43.93
CA ALA A 11 23.23 24.78 -44.51
C ALA A 11 22.03 24.64 -43.57
N ILE A 12 20.81 24.91 -44.06
CA ILE A 12 19.57 24.63 -43.34
C ILE A 12 19.02 23.30 -43.87
N SER A 13 18.88 22.31 -43.01
CA SER A 13 18.25 21.03 -43.36
C SER A 13 17.24 20.64 -42.27
N ILE A 14 15.97 20.99 -42.52
CA ILE A 14 14.83 20.51 -41.75
C ILE A 14 14.65 19.02 -42.06
N LEU A 15 14.54 18.17 -41.05
CA LEU A 15 13.96 16.84 -41.20
C LEU A 15 13.11 16.47 -39.97
N ALA A 16 12.07 15.67 -40.19
CA ALA A 16 10.93 15.56 -39.30
C ALA A 16 11.19 14.72 -38.04
N ILE A 17 10.48 15.08 -36.97
CA ILE A 17 10.28 14.25 -35.79
C ILE A 17 9.34 13.09 -36.17
N SER A 18 9.77 11.84 -35.96
CA SER A 18 8.91 10.66 -36.08
C SER A 18 8.75 9.98 -34.72
N LEU A 19 7.54 9.97 -34.16
CA LEU A 19 7.26 9.36 -32.86
C LEU A 19 7.34 7.82 -32.95
N TRP A 20 8.03 7.19 -32.00
CA TRP A 20 7.92 5.75 -31.77
C TRP A 20 6.77 5.46 -30.79
N ALA A 21 5.55 5.36 -31.33
CA ALA A 21 4.42 4.81 -30.60
C ALA A 21 4.49 3.27 -30.61
N VAL A 22 4.78 2.66 -29.47
CA VAL A 22 4.78 1.19 -29.32
C VAL A 22 3.35 0.69 -29.15
N SER A 23 2.64 0.54 -30.27
CA SER A 23 1.32 -0.11 -30.30
C SER A 23 1.46 -1.63 -30.23
N CYS A 24 1.34 -2.19 -29.02
CA CYS A 24 1.22 -3.63 -28.82
C CYS A 24 -0.23 -4.07 -29.06
N SER A 25 -0.56 -4.44 -30.30
CA SER A 25 -1.86 -5.04 -30.63
C SER A 25 -1.84 -6.54 -30.40
N LEU A 26 -2.88 -7.06 -29.71
CA LEU A 26 -3.06 -8.50 -29.54
C LEU A 26 -3.30 -9.19 -30.90
N SER A 27 -2.83 -10.43 -31.01
CA SER A 27 -3.08 -11.32 -32.14
C SER A 27 -3.88 -12.52 -31.65
N GLU A 28 -5.16 -12.58 -32.00
CA GLU A 28 -5.96 -13.81 -31.93
C GLU A 28 -6.22 -14.30 -33.36
N THR A 29 -5.83 -15.54 -33.64
CA THR A 29 -5.90 -16.14 -34.98
C THR A 29 -6.97 -17.23 -35.02
N GLU A 30 -8.14 -16.92 -35.58
CA GLU A 30 -9.11 -17.96 -35.93
C GLU A 30 -8.67 -18.69 -37.21
N SER A 31 -8.57 -20.02 -37.13
CA SER A 31 -8.17 -20.88 -38.24
C SER A 31 -9.38 -21.34 -39.06
N ASN A 32 -9.45 -20.94 -40.33
CA ASN A 32 -10.53 -21.27 -41.24
C ASN A 32 -10.23 -22.56 -42.05
N VAL A 33 -11.13 -23.54 -42.03
CA VAL A 33 -11.02 -24.80 -42.78
C VAL A 33 -12.23 -24.95 -43.71
N LYS A 34 -11.96 -25.17 -45.01
CA LYS A 34 -12.99 -25.35 -46.05
C LYS A 34 -13.31 -26.81 -46.32
N ASN A 35 -14.56 -27.09 -46.68
CA ASN A 35 -15.06 -27.81 -47.89
C ASN A 35 -16.61 -27.74 -47.85
N ASN A 36 -17.34 -27.32 -48.88
CA ASN A 36 -17.76 -28.05 -50.12
C ASN A 36 -18.59 -29.32 -49.77
N GLU A 37 -19.76 -29.62 -50.35
CA GLU A 37 -20.37 -29.35 -51.69
C GLU A 37 -21.88 -28.90 -51.58
N GLN A 38 -22.49 -28.20 -52.55
CA GLN A 38 -23.35 -28.72 -53.66
C GLN A 38 -24.25 -29.93 -53.29
N GLU A 39 -25.56 -30.00 -53.61
CA GLU A 39 -26.53 -29.13 -54.34
C GLU A 39 -27.98 -29.55 -53.88
N THR A 40 -29.18 -29.60 -54.52
CA THR A 40 -29.87 -29.27 -55.81
C THR A 40 -31.41 -29.45 -55.57
N SER A 41 -32.39 -29.15 -56.45
CA SER A 41 -32.79 -27.86 -57.06
C SER A 41 -34.28 -27.90 -57.55
N GLN A 42 -34.83 -26.76 -57.98
CA GLN A 42 -36.08 -26.46 -58.74
C GLN A 42 -37.40 -27.30 -58.63
N VAL A 43 -38.46 -26.62 -58.17
CA VAL A 43 -39.76 -26.30 -58.86
C VAL A 43 -40.42 -27.31 -59.84
N GLN A 44 -41.68 -27.72 -59.55
CA GLN A 44 -42.82 -27.64 -60.51
C GLN A 44 -44.21 -27.78 -59.80
N PRO A 45 -45.27 -27.03 -60.21
CA PRO A 45 -46.62 -27.13 -59.61
C PRO A 45 -47.71 -27.76 -60.52
N LYS A 46 -48.92 -27.91 -59.94
CA LYS A 46 -50.27 -28.02 -60.57
C LYS A 46 -50.82 -29.41 -60.97
N ALA A 47 -51.83 -29.88 -60.21
CA ALA A 47 -52.95 -30.71 -60.66
C ALA A 47 -54.16 -30.49 -59.71
N THR A 48 -55.40 -30.87 -60.11
CA THR A 48 -56.64 -30.43 -59.41
C THR A 48 -57.71 -31.52 -59.27
N ALA A 49 -58.28 -31.63 -58.07
CA ALA A 49 -59.57 -32.25 -57.68
C ALA A 49 -59.77 -33.79 -57.73
N ARG A 50 -60.87 -34.21 -57.06
CA ARG A 50 -61.54 -35.54 -56.99
C ARG A 50 -61.10 -36.49 -55.84
N PRO A 51 -62.03 -37.19 -55.15
CA PRO A 51 -63.41 -36.85 -54.77
C PRO A 51 -63.63 -36.88 -53.23
N THR A 52 -64.84 -36.55 -52.77
CA THR A 52 -65.24 -36.72 -51.36
C THR A 52 -65.25 -38.20 -50.95
N VAL A 53 -64.70 -38.50 -49.78
CA VAL A 53 -64.87 -39.78 -49.07
C VAL A 53 -65.32 -39.47 -47.65
N THR A 54 -66.45 -40.03 -47.20
CA THR A 54 -66.99 -39.79 -45.85
C THR A 54 -66.29 -40.67 -44.82
N PRO A 55 -65.54 -40.13 -43.84
CA PRO A 55 -64.94 -40.93 -42.78
C PRO A 55 -65.99 -41.36 -41.75
N VAL A 56 -65.78 -42.53 -41.15
CA VAL A 56 -66.57 -43.07 -40.03
C VAL A 56 -66.47 -42.11 -38.82
N PRO A 57 -67.53 -41.91 -38.02
CA PRO A 57 -67.45 -41.10 -36.80
C PRO A 57 -66.31 -41.60 -35.88
N PRO A 58 -65.50 -40.69 -35.31
CA PRO A 58 -64.40 -41.08 -34.45
C PRO A 58 -64.92 -41.72 -33.15
N PRO A 59 -64.16 -42.66 -32.55
CA PRO A 59 -64.51 -43.20 -31.24
C PRO A 59 -64.54 -42.07 -30.20
N THR A 60 -65.52 -42.12 -29.30
CA THR A 60 -65.69 -41.12 -28.24
C THR A 60 -64.48 -41.14 -27.30
N SER A 61 -63.71 -40.05 -27.30
CA SER A 61 -62.55 -39.90 -26.42
C SER A 61 -62.99 -39.90 -24.96
N THR A 62 -62.58 -40.93 -24.21
CA THR A 62 -62.71 -40.95 -22.75
C THR A 62 -62.03 -39.71 -22.16
N PRO A 63 -62.66 -38.95 -21.25
CA PRO A 63 -62.04 -37.77 -20.65
C PRO A 63 -60.76 -38.18 -19.92
N GLY A 64 -59.63 -37.59 -20.31
CA GLY A 64 -58.36 -37.80 -19.64
C GLY A 64 -58.38 -37.25 -18.20
N PRO A 65 -57.53 -37.78 -17.31
CA PRO A 65 -57.48 -37.33 -15.92
C PRO A 65 -57.14 -35.83 -15.86
N THR A 66 -57.94 -35.07 -15.12
CA THR A 66 -57.73 -33.63 -14.91
C THR A 66 -56.35 -33.40 -14.28
N PRO A 67 -55.52 -32.45 -14.79
CA PRO A 67 -54.22 -32.20 -14.22
C PRO A 67 -54.34 -31.68 -12.78
N THR A 68 -53.77 -32.42 -11.84
CA THR A 68 -53.69 -32.01 -10.43
C THR A 68 -52.95 -30.68 -10.32
N PRO A 69 -53.46 -29.67 -9.58
CA PRO A 69 -52.77 -28.41 -9.42
C PRO A 69 -51.39 -28.61 -8.77
N LEU A 70 -50.36 -28.06 -9.41
CA LEU A 70 -48.98 -28.09 -8.90
C LEU A 70 -48.91 -27.29 -7.58
N PRO A 71 -48.21 -27.76 -6.54
CA PRO A 71 -48.10 -27.02 -5.29
C PRO A 71 -47.48 -25.63 -5.50
N PRO A 72 -47.92 -24.61 -4.73
CA PRO A 72 -47.43 -23.25 -4.88
C PRO A 72 -45.93 -23.19 -4.62
N THR A 73 -45.20 -22.49 -5.49
CA THR A 73 -43.76 -22.27 -5.33
C THR A 73 -43.50 -21.51 -4.03
N PRO A 74 -42.58 -21.96 -3.16
CA PRO A 74 -42.33 -21.29 -1.89
C PRO A 74 -41.78 -19.88 -2.12
N THR A 75 -42.48 -18.87 -1.59
CA THR A 75 -42.03 -17.49 -1.59
C THR A 75 -40.67 -17.39 -0.88
N PRO A 76 -39.67 -16.70 -1.44
CA PRO A 76 -38.39 -16.55 -0.77
C PRO A 76 -38.59 -15.86 0.59
N THR A 77 -38.13 -16.52 1.65
CA THR A 77 -38.16 -15.96 3.01
C THR A 77 -37.31 -14.70 3.04
N PRO A 78 -37.78 -13.58 3.61
CA PRO A 78 -36.98 -12.36 3.71
C PRO A 78 -35.69 -12.66 4.47
N THR A 79 -34.54 -12.31 3.88
CA THR A 79 -33.24 -12.43 4.52
C THR A 79 -33.26 -11.64 5.82
N PRO A 80 -32.84 -12.22 6.96
CA PRO A 80 -32.86 -11.50 8.23
C PRO A 80 -31.96 -10.27 8.15
N THR A 81 -32.50 -9.10 8.50
CA THR A 81 -31.72 -7.87 8.65
C THR A 81 -30.58 -8.12 9.63
N PRO A 82 -29.33 -7.73 9.30
CA PRO A 82 -28.20 -7.94 10.20
C PRO A 82 -28.43 -7.22 11.52
N THR A 83 -28.29 -7.94 12.63
CA THR A 83 -28.29 -7.36 13.98
C THR A 83 -27.21 -6.29 14.07
N PRO A 84 -27.50 -5.07 14.58
CA PRO A 84 -26.49 -4.03 14.72
C PRO A 84 -25.35 -4.52 15.62
N THR A 85 -24.12 -4.41 15.11
CA THR A 85 -22.90 -4.68 15.89
C THR A 85 -22.84 -3.70 17.07
N PRO A 86 -22.55 -4.14 18.31
CA PRO A 86 -22.45 -3.23 19.44
C PRO A 86 -21.29 -2.24 19.23
N THR A 87 -21.56 -0.96 19.44
CA THR A 87 -20.53 0.09 19.44
C THR A 87 -19.48 -0.21 20.52
N PRO A 88 -18.17 -0.17 20.20
CA PRO A 88 -17.13 -0.36 21.21
C PRO A 88 -17.16 0.76 22.26
N ARG A 89 -16.77 0.42 23.50
CA ARG A 89 -16.47 1.41 24.54
C ARG A 89 -15.28 2.29 24.08
N PRO A 90 -15.25 3.59 24.39
CA PRO A 90 -14.05 4.40 24.20
C PRO A 90 -12.82 3.79 24.91
N PRO A 91 -11.61 3.93 24.35
CA PRO A 91 -10.37 3.57 25.07
C PRO A 91 -10.18 4.49 26.28
N ASP A 92 -9.53 4.04 27.35
CA ASP A 92 -9.41 4.83 28.59
C ASP A 92 -8.53 6.08 28.42
N SER A 93 -7.65 6.11 27.42
CA SER A 93 -6.86 7.26 26.97
C SER A 93 -7.70 8.47 26.53
N HIS A 94 -8.97 8.30 26.15
CA HIS A 94 -9.83 9.43 25.76
C HIS A 94 -9.90 10.51 26.86
N VAL A 95 -9.85 10.11 28.13
CA VAL A 95 -9.83 11.05 29.27
C VAL A 95 -8.53 11.85 29.32
N GLN A 96 -7.39 11.21 29.01
CA GLN A 96 -6.08 11.88 28.99
C GLN A 96 -6.01 12.91 27.86
N GLU A 97 -6.58 12.57 26.71
CA GLU A 97 -6.69 13.50 25.58
C GLU A 97 -7.70 14.63 25.84
N MET A 98 -8.79 14.39 26.57
CA MET A 98 -9.67 15.46 27.05
C MET A 98 -8.95 16.41 28.02
N VAL A 99 -8.09 15.89 28.91
CA VAL A 99 -7.22 16.73 29.77
C VAL A 99 -6.27 17.57 28.93
N ARG A 100 -5.63 16.98 27.92
CA ARG A 100 -4.74 17.73 27.00
C ARG A 100 -5.50 18.81 26.22
N LEU A 101 -6.71 18.55 25.74
CA LEU A 101 -7.54 19.55 25.06
C LEU A 101 -7.90 20.73 25.97
N PHE A 102 -8.10 20.47 27.27
CA PHE A 102 -8.22 21.54 28.27
C PHE A 102 -6.91 22.34 28.43
N GLU A 103 -5.76 21.65 28.60
CA GLU A 103 -4.47 22.30 28.84
C GLU A 103 -3.90 23.08 27.65
N VAL A 104 -4.04 22.54 26.43
CA VAL A 104 -3.41 23.08 25.21
C VAL A 104 -4.33 24.07 24.48
N HIS A 105 -5.65 23.86 24.51
CA HIS A 105 -6.62 24.67 23.77
C HIS A 105 -7.61 25.43 24.67
N GLY A 106 -7.56 25.26 25.99
CA GLY A 106 -8.45 25.95 26.94
C GLY A 106 -9.89 25.43 26.95
N ILE A 107 -10.12 24.21 26.45
CA ILE A 107 -11.48 23.66 26.26
C ILE A 107 -12.00 23.07 27.56
N ASP A 108 -12.97 23.74 28.19
CA ASP A 108 -13.61 23.31 29.43
C ASP A 108 -14.16 21.86 29.35
N PHE A 109 -13.81 21.03 30.35
CA PHE A 109 -14.22 19.62 30.42
C PHE A 109 -15.73 19.39 30.30
N GLY A 110 -16.56 20.31 30.82
CA GLY A 110 -18.02 20.21 30.75
C GLY A 110 -18.61 20.43 29.37
N LYS A 111 -17.78 20.80 28.38
CA LYS A 111 -18.15 20.90 26.95
C LYS A 111 -17.65 19.72 26.12
N GLN A 112 -16.65 18.99 26.62
CA GLN A 112 -15.98 17.93 25.87
C GLN A 112 -16.76 16.61 25.94
N PHE A 113 -16.85 15.89 24.83
CA PHE A 113 -17.44 14.55 24.77
C PHE A 113 -16.81 13.69 23.66
N VAL A 114 -16.94 12.38 23.78
CA VAL A 114 -16.62 11.44 22.70
C VAL A 114 -17.79 11.45 21.71
N SER A 115 -17.58 11.96 20.48
CA SER A 115 -18.63 12.04 19.46
C SER A 115 -18.82 10.73 18.69
N SER A 116 -17.76 9.90 18.59
CA SER A 116 -17.80 8.62 17.88
C SER A 116 -16.69 7.68 18.37
N VAL A 117 -16.95 6.37 18.31
CA VAL A 117 -15.95 5.29 18.43
C VAL A 117 -16.28 4.20 17.41
N ARG A 118 -15.29 3.73 16.66
CA ARG A 118 -15.40 2.62 15.69
C ARG A 118 -14.17 1.71 15.80
N ALA A 119 -14.34 0.40 15.61
CA ALA A 119 -13.19 -0.50 15.48
C ALA A 119 -12.54 -0.35 14.09
N SER A 120 -11.24 -0.60 13.99
CA SER A 120 -10.51 -0.53 12.71
C SER A 120 -9.34 -1.51 12.65
N GLU A 121 -8.85 -1.73 11.42
CA GLU A 121 -7.72 -2.60 11.10
C GLU A 121 -6.83 -1.93 10.04
N TRP A 122 -5.51 -1.94 10.24
CA TRP A 122 -4.52 -1.20 9.46
C TRP A 122 -3.36 -2.09 8.98
N GLY A 123 -2.69 -1.66 7.90
CA GLY A 123 -1.57 -2.40 7.30
C GLY A 123 -0.23 -2.28 8.03
N ASP A 124 -0.11 -1.33 8.97
CA ASP A 124 1.14 -1.02 9.69
C ASP A 124 0.86 -0.40 11.07
N ASP A 125 1.94 -0.20 11.86
CA ASP A 125 1.87 0.44 13.18
C ASP A 125 1.84 1.97 13.21
N SER A 126 1.56 2.65 12.06
CA SER A 126 1.07 4.04 12.09
C SER A 126 -0.40 4.14 12.53
N LEU A 127 -1.08 2.99 12.62
CA LEU A 127 -2.53 2.90 12.80
C LEU A 127 -3.29 3.70 11.72
N GLY A 128 -2.76 3.74 10.49
CA GLY A 128 -3.37 4.49 9.37
C GLY A 128 -3.16 6.01 9.43
N CYS A 129 -2.36 6.51 10.36
CA CYS A 129 -2.02 7.93 10.50
C CYS A 129 -0.49 8.12 10.40
N PRO A 130 0.09 7.99 9.20
CA PRO A 130 1.54 8.06 8.99
C PRO A 130 2.06 9.50 9.05
N GLU A 131 3.05 9.73 9.91
CA GLU A 131 3.85 10.95 9.90
C GLU A 131 4.71 11.07 8.62
N SER A 132 4.88 12.30 8.14
CA SER A 132 5.92 12.66 7.17
C SER A 132 7.29 12.07 7.55
N ALA A 133 8.05 11.65 6.54
CA ALA A 133 9.40 11.09 6.66
C ALA A 133 9.55 9.92 7.67
N THR A 134 8.50 9.17 7.99
CA THR A 134 8.53 8.14 9.06
C THR A 134 8.22 6.73 8.53
N TYR A 135 9.00 5.75 8.98
CA TYR A 135 8.89 4.34 8.60
C TYR A 135 8.33 3.46 9.72
N TYR A 136 7.33 2.64 9.37
CA TYR A 136 6.48 1.87 10.27
C TYR A 136 6.69 0.35 10.15
N ASP A 137 6.22 -0.42 11.13
CA ASP A 137 6.27 -1.88 11.14
C ASP A 137 5.04 -2.48 10.46
N VAL A 138 5.29 -3.38 9.51
CA VAL A 138 4.27 -4.11 8.74
C VAL A 138 4.18 -5.58 9.16
N ARG A 139 5.08 -6.07 10.03
CA ARG A 139 5.29 -7.51 10.27
C ARG A 139 4.13 -8.19 11.02
N ASN A 140 3.36 -7.43 11.82
CA ASN A 140 2.24 -7.95 12.60
C ASN A 140 0.88 -7.52 12.03
N ALA A 141 0.82 -7.16 10.74
CA ALA A 141 -0.42 -6.76 10.08
C ALA A 141 -1.43 -7.92 9.97
N PRO A 142 -2.75 -7.67 10.08
CA PRO A 142 -3.38 -6.37 10.31
C PRO A 142 -3.29 -5.92 11.77
N TYR A 143 -2.83 -4.69 11.97
CA TYR A 143 -2.82 -4.02 13.27
C TYR A 143 -4.26 -3.61 13.60
N LYS A 144 -4.77 -3.97 14.78
CA LYS A 144 -6.17 -3.72 15.16
C LYS A 144 -6.25 -2.64 16.25
N GLY A 145 -7.41 -1.98 16.33
CA GLY A 145 -7.64 -0.99 17.37
C GLY A 145 -8.95 -0.24 17.23
N LEU A 146 -8.98 0.95 17.82
CA LEU A 146 -10.14 1.85 17.82
C LEU A 146 -9.78 3.17 17.14
N ILE A 147 -10.76 3.73 16.44
CA ILE A 147 -10.76 5.14 16.07
C ILE A 147 -11.84 5.81 16.91
N TYR A 148 -11.46 6.85 17.64
CA TYR A 148 -12.39 7.67 18.42
C TYR A 148 -12.24 9.14 18.08
N THR A 149 -13.29 9.90 18.32
CA THR A 149 -13.33 11.34 18.04
C THR A 149 -13.77 12.09 19.29
N LEU A 150 -12.98 13.06 19.73
CA LEU A 150 -13.40 14.03 20.74
C LEU A 150 -14.03 15.25 20.06
N SER A 151 -14.95 15.92 20.75
CA SER A 151 -15.59 17.15 20.27
C SER A 151 -15.97 18.08 21.43
N ASP A 152 -16.01 19.38 21.16
CA ASP A 152 -16.60 20.42 22.03
C ASP A 152 -17.98 20.92 21.52
N GLY A 153 -18.53 20.24 20.50
CA GLY A 153 -19.75 20.61 19.78
C GLY A 153 -19.55 21.52 18.57
N THR A 154 -18.33 22.05 18.35
CA THR A 154 -17.97 22.87 17.18
C THR A 154 -16.80 22.27 16.41
N ASN A 155 -15.77 21.84 17.16
CA ASN A 155 -14.54 21.24 16.69
C ASN A 155 -14.57 19.72 16.88
N PHE A 156 -13.70 19.01 16.15
CA PHE A 156 -13.54 17.57 16.22
C PHE A 156 -12.05 17.23 16.18
N TRP A 157 -11.66 16.16 16.88
CA TRP A 157 -10.30 15.63 16.91
C TRP A 157 -10.35 14.11 16.83
N GLU A 158 -9.88 13.53 15.72
CA GLU A 158 -9.79 12.08 15.49
C GLU A 158 -8.47 11.50 16.04
N TYR A 159 -8.62 10.43 16.81
CA TYR A 159 -7.58 9.72 17.54
C TYR A 159 -7.66 8.22 17.24
N HIS A 160 -6.51 7.61 16.94
CA HIS A 160 -6.43 6.17 16.68
C HIS A 160 -5.63 5.51 17.82
N SER A 161 -6.20 4.49 18.47
CA SER A 161 -5.52 3.70 19.50
C SER A 161 -5.37 2.24 19.08
N ASN A 162 -4.34 1.57 19.59
CA ASN A 162 -4.23 0.11 19.48
C ASN A 162 -5.18 -0.62 20.47
N VAL A 163 -5.28 -1.94 20.36
CA VAL A 163 -6.24 -2.76 21.15
C VAL A 163 -6.06 -2.64 22.67
N ASP A 164 -4.82 -2.49 23.15
CA ASP A 164 -4.49 -2.40 24.58
C ASP A 164 -4.29 -0.96 25.09
N ASP A 165 -4.58 0.03 24.25
CA ASP A 165 -4.51 1.47 24.56
C ASP A 165 -3.13 1.98 25.00
N SER A 166 -2.07 1.21 24.70
CA SER A 166 -0.67 1.58 24.97
C SER A 166 -0.07 2.54 23.94
N VAL A 167 -0.71 2.68 22.78
CA VAL A 167 -0.34 3.61 21.71
C VAL A 167 -1.58 4.38 21.26
N VAL A 168 -1.47 5.71 21.26
CA VAL A 168 -2.51 6.65 20.78
C VAL A 168 -1.87 7.63 19.81
N VAL A 169 -2.46 7.76 18.63
CA VAL A 169 -2.02 8.64 17.54
C VAL A 169 -3.06 9.74 17.34
N ARG A 170 -2.62 11.00 17.29
CA ARG A 170 -3.48 12.19 17.12
C ARG A 170 -3.56 12.56 15.65
N CYS A 171 -4.47 11.92 14.92
CA CYS A 171 -4.45 11.93 13.46
C CYS A 171 -4.66 13.33 12.86
N ASP A 172 -5.55 14.14 13.46
CA ASP A 172 -5.77 15.53 13.05
C ASP A 172 -4.61 16.50 13.38
N GLU A 173 -3.61 16.07 14.16
CA GLU A 173 -2.39 16.84 14.44
C GLU A 173 -1.20 16.45 13.54
N ILE A 174 -1.33 15.41 12.72
CA ILE A 174 -0.27 14.99 11.80
C ILE A 174 -0.26 15.88 10.56
N THR A 175 0.91 16.44 10.24
CA THR A 175 1.12 17.15 8.98
C THR A 175 1.14 16.15 7.82
N PRO A 176 0.23 16.26 6.83
CA PRO A 176 0.21 15.33 5.70
C PRO A 176 1.48 15.42 4.85
N VAL A 177 1.90 14.28 4.29
CA VAL A 177 2.94 14.19 3.26
C VAL A 177 2.62 15.14 2.11
N THR A 178 3.47 16.15 1.87
CA THR A 178 3.19 17.19 0.86
C THR A 178 4.41 17.51 0.00
N GLY A 179 4.21 17.51 -1.32
CA GLY A 179 5.27 17.77 -2.31
C GLY A 179 5.80 16.49 -2.94
N LYS A 180 7.13 16.35 -3.05
CA LYS A 180 7.77 15.25 -3.78
C LYS A 180 8.06 14.08 -2.84
N THR A 181 7.38 12.95 -3.04
CA THR A 181 7.70 11.69 -2.35
C THR A 181 9.00 11.06 -2.86
N THR A 182 9.50 10.09 -2.13
CA THR A 182 10.57 9.18 -2.53
C THR A 182 10.37 7.84 -1.84
N ASN A 183 10.54 6.75 -2.59
CA ASN A 183 10.52 5.39 -2.09
C ASN A 183 11.93 4.79 -2.26
N ILE A 184 12.58 4.52 -1.12
CA ILE A 184 13.98 4.08 -1.08
C ILE A 184 14.12 2.70 -1.72
N THR A 185 13.17 1.78 -1.49
CA THR A 185 13.21 0.43 -2.07
C THR A 185 13.22 0.42 -3.60
N LYS A 186 12.45 1.32 -4.25
CA LYS A 186 12.42 1.48 -5.70
C LYS A 186 13.70 2.15 -6.22
N GLU A 187 14.07 3.31 -5.68
CA GLU A 187 15.20 4.11 -6.16
C GLU A 187 16.56 3.42 -5.97
N ALA A 188 16.77 2.77 -4.82
CA ALA A 188 17.98 1.99 -4.54
C ALA A 188 17.93 0.54 -5.07
N LYS A 189 16.84 0.13 -5.75
CA LYS A 189 16.64 -1.23 -6.27
C LYS A 189 16.82 -2.32 -5.20
N LEU A 190 16.28 -2.09 -4.00
CA LEU A 190 16.48 -3.01 -2.87
C LEU A 190 15.79 -4.37 -3.11
N ARG A 191 14.72 -4.43 -3.91
CA ARG A 191 14.08 -5.68 -4.39
C ARG A 191 15.02 -6.56 -5.24
N GLU A 192 16.09 -6.00 -5.82
CA GLU A 192 17.10 -6.75 -6.58
C GLU A 192 18.26 -7.25 -5.70
N SER A 193 18.26 -6.91 -4.40
CA SER A 193 19.38 -7.27 -3.50
C SER A 193 19.33 -8.73 -3.04
N LYS A 194 20.48 -9.39 -2.93
CA LYS A 194 20.58 -10.80 -2.52
C LYS A 194 20.64 -11.01 -0.99
N GLY A 195 20.74 -9.91 -0.24
CA GLY A 195 20.88 -9.87 1.21
C GLY A 195 21.24 -8.47 1.67
N VAL A 196 21.33 -8.28 2.99
CA VAL A 196 21.78 -7.02 3.60
C VAL A 196 22.75 -7.29 4.75
N THR A 197 23.81 -6.49 4.80
CA THR A 197 24.84 -6.52 5.84
C THR A 197 24.65 -5.34 6.79
N LEU A 198 24.70 -5.61 8.09
CA LEU A 198 24.84 -4.58 9.12
C LEU A 198 26.33 -4.29 9.33
N LEU A 199 26.70 -3.01 9.21
CA LEU A 199 28.02 -2.48 9.54
C LEU A 199 27.92 -1.51 10.72
N ARG A 200 29.03 -1.37 11.45
CA ARG A 200 29.19 -0.50 12.61
C ARG A 200 30.35 0.45 12.41
N LYS A 201 30.17 1.73 12.74
CA LYS A 201 31.23 2.73 12.68
C LYS A 201 32.21 2.57 13.84
N LYS A 202 33.50 2.62 13.53
CA LYS A 202 34.61 2.55 14.46
C LYS A 202 35.11 3.96 14.74
N PHE A 203 34.73 4.50 15.89
CA PHE A 203 35.02 5.89 16.27
C PHE A 203 36.52 6.27 16.21
N SER A 204 37.44 5.32 16.41
CA SER A 204 38.88 5.57 16.31
C SER A 204 39.44 5.67 14.88
N SER A 205 38.69 5.27 13.85
CA SER A 205 39.10 5.36 12.44
C SER A 205 38.10 6.08 11.53
N GLY A 206 36.89 6.36 12.03
CA GLY A 206 35.77 6.92 11.27
C GLY A 206 35.14 5.95 10.25
N LYS A 207 35.69 4.75 10.08
CA LYS A 207 35.25 3.78 9.06
C LYS A 207 34.16 2.85 9.58
N PHE A 208 33.32 2.38 8.67
CA PHE A 208 32.42 1.26 8.94
C PHE A 208 33.17 -0.08 8.82
N GLU A 209 32.95 -0.97 9.79
CA GLU A 209 33.42 -2.36 9.78
C GLU A 209 32.21 -3.30 9.81
N VAL A 210 32.30 -4.47 9.17
CA VAL A 210 31.19 -5.44 9.10
C VAL A 210 30.88 -6.00 10.48
N GLN A 211 29.61 -5.93 10.89
CA GLN A 211 29.12 -6.47 12.16
C GLN A 211 28.48 -7.86 11.93
N LYS A 212 27.50 -7.98 11.04
CA LYS A 212 26.85 -9.26 10.68
C LYS A 212 25.97 -9.15 9.43
N ALA A 213 25.81 -10.23 8.67
CA ALA A 213 24.74 -10.35 7.68
C ALA A 213 23.39 -10.64 8.37
N LEU A 214 22.31 -10.04 7.88
CA LEU A 214 20.94 -10.31 8.36
C LEU A 214 20.39 -11.60 7.72
N THR A 215 19.35 -12.19 8.33
CA THR A 215 18.65 -13.33 7.71
C THR A 215 17.77 -12.89 6.54
N PRO A 216 17.35 -13.82 5.64
CA PRO A 216 16.47 -13.50 4.51
C PRO A 216 15.12 -12.88 4.93
N GLU A 217 14.63 -13.21 6.12
CA GLU A 217 13.37 -12.70 6.67
C GLU A 217 13.51 -11.22 7.07
N ASP A 218 14.55 -10.87 7.83
CA ASP A 218 14.83 -9.48 8.22
C ASP A 218 15.24 -8.62 7.02
N HIS A 219 15.97 -9.21 6.07
CA HIS A 219 16.27 -8.60 4.76
C HIS A 219 14.98 -8.25 4.00
N THR A 220 14.06 -9.20 3.86
CA THR A 220 12.75 -8.98 3.23
C THR A 220 11.92 -7.94 3.98
N ALA A 221 11.93 -7.98 5.31
CA ALA A 221 11.21 -7.03 6.15
C ALA A 221 11.71 -5.59 5.97
N LEU A 222 13.03 -5.38 5.94
CA LEU A 222 13.62 -4.06 5.68
C LEU A 222 13.25 -3.52 4.30
N ILE A 223 13.27 -4.37 3.26
CA ILE A 223 12.83 -3.94 1.92
C ILE A 223 11.35 -3.54 1.93
N ASN A 224 10.47 -4.29 2.63
CA ASN A 224 9.05 -3.94 2.75
C ASN A 224 8.83 -2.61 3.47
N ILE A 225 9.55 -2.37 4.58
CA ILE A 225 9.47 -1.13 5.36
C ILE A 225 9.86 0.09 4.50
N PHE A 226 10.88 -0.04 3.66
CA PHE A 226 11.34 1.05 2.79
C PHE A 226 10.59 1.18 1.45
N ASP A 227 9.54 0.37 1.22
CA ASP A 227 8.71 0.36 -0.01
C ASP A 227 7.43 1.21 0.11
N ILE A 228 7.52 2.33 0.84
CA ILE A 228 6.46 3.34 0.95
C ILE A 228 6.89 4.66 0.27
N GLU A 229 5.93 5.36 -0.34
CA GLU A 229 6.11 6.72 -0.85
C GLU A 229 5.94 7.71 0.32
N THR A 230 6.99 8.42 0.71
CA THR A 230 6.93 9.46 1.74
C THR A 230 7.80 10.65 1.36
N ASP A 231 7.53 11.84 1.89
CA ASP A 231 8.38 13.02 1.69
C ASP A 231 9.61 12.95 2.59
N LEU A 232 10.79 13.02 1.98
CA LEU A 232 12.07 12.89 2.68
C LEU A 232 12.80 14.24 2.71
N PRO A 233 12.87 14.94 3.85
CA PRO A 233 13.61 16.20 3.97
C PRO A 233 15.10 16.01 3.75
N THR A 234 15.78 17.10 3.38
CA THR A 234 17.25 17.14 3.27
C THR A 234 17.90 16.82 4.61
N ALA A 235 18.91 15.95 4.60
CA ALA A 235 19.56 15.48 5.81
C ALA A 235 20.25 16.60 6.60
N THR A 236 20.09 16.56 7.93
CA THR A 236 20.95 17.31 8.84
C THR A 236 22.32 16.62 8.98
N ASN A 237 23.38 17.40 9.26
CA ASN A 237 24.73 16.86 9.43
C ASN A 237 24.83 15.97 10.68
N CYS A 238 24.81 14.66 10.47
CA CYS A 238 24.84 13.63 11.51
C CYS A 238 26.12 12.79 11.45
N ASN A 239 26.74 12.52 12.62
CA ASN A 239 27.70 11.42 12.74
C ASN A 239 26.94 10.14 13.10
N THR A 240 26.66 9.34 12.09
CA THR A 240 25.94 8.05 12.13
C THR A 240 26.76 6.97 12.84
N ILE A 241 26.10 6.01 13.51
CA ILE A 241 26.79 4.88 14.19
C ILE A 241 26.74 3.59 13.36
N PHE A 242 25.67 3.37 12.60
CA PHE A 242 25.43 2.10 11.90
C PHE A 242 25.02 2.31 10.45
N LYS A 243 25.17 1.25 9.64
CA LYS A 243 24.82 1.22 8.23
C LYS A 243 24.29 -0.13 7.80
N LEU A 244 23.20 -0.14 7.04
CA LEU A 244 22.74 -1.28 6.25
C LEU A 244 23.35 -1.14 4.85
N ASP A 245 23.95 -2.22 4.35
CA ASP A 245 24.55 -2.31 3.01
C ASP A 245 23.90 -3.49 2.26
N PHE A 246 23.08 -3.18 1.26
CA PHE A 246 22.30 -4.16 0.49
C PHE A 246 23.11 -4.64 -0.72
N ASP A 247 23.23 -5.96 -0.94
CA ASP A 247 23.96 -6.55 -2.10
C ASP A 247 23.14 -6.41 -3.39
N THR A 248 23.12 -5.21 -3.98
CA THR A 248 22.47 -4.85 -5.24
C THR A 248 23.39 -3.97 -6.11
N SER A 249 23.15 -3.95 -7.42
CA SER A 249 23.82 -3.04 -8.36
C SER A 249 23.17 -1.64 -8.43
N GLY A 250 22.16 -1.38 -7.60
CA GLY A 250 21.54 -0.06 -7.42
C GLY A 250 22.51 1.01 -6.91
N ARG A 251 22.16 2.28 -7.15
CA ARG A 251 22.87 3.42 -6.55
C ARG A 251 22.28 3.70 -5.16
N ALA A 252 23.12 4.13 -4.22
CA ALA A 252 22.71 4.34 -2.83
C ALA A 252 22.05 3.09 -2.20
N ASN A 253 22.69 1.94 -2.39
CA ASN A 253 22.36 0.68 -1.69
C ASN A 253 22.70 0.70 -0.18
N GLU A 254 23.26 1.82 0.30
CA GLU A 254 23.67 2.03 1.68
C GLU A 254 22.69 2.96 2.42
N ILE A 255 22.20 2.52 3.59
CA ILE A 255 21.32 3.30 4.48
C ILE A 255 22.02 3.43 5.84
N GLU A 256 22.39 4.65 6.22
CA GLU A 256 22.98 4.93 7.53
C GLU A 256 21.91 5.31 8.56
N PHE A 257 22.15 5.09 9.85
CA PHE A 257 21.17 5.40 10.89
C PHE A 257 21.78 5.53 12.30
N ILE A 258 20.99 6.09 13.22
CA ILE A 258 21.33 6.44 14.61
C ILE A 258 22.46 7.47 14.68
N CYS A 259 22.13 8.72 15.02
CA CYS A 259 23.13 9.77 15.28
C CYS A 259 23.79 9.59 16.65
N GLU A 260 25.11 9.74 16.70
CA GLU A 260 25.90 9.75 17.94
C GLU A 260 25.35 10.73 19.00
N LYS A 261 24.93 11.93 18.56
CA LYS A 261 24.37 12.98 19.42
C LYS A 261 22.89 12.81 19.76
N ASN A 262 22.16 11.93 19.07
CA ASN A 262 20.70 11.77 19.22
C ASN A 262 20.27 10.31 19.03
N TYR A 263 20.94 9.38 19.71
CA TYR A 263 20.76 7.95 19.49
C TYR A 263 19.36 7.41 19.85
N LYS A 264 18.51 8.22 20.50
CA LYS A 264 17.13 7.87 20.88
C LYS A 264 16.11 8.07 19.76
N ALA A 265 16.36 8.94 18.77
CA ALA A 265 15.37 9.27 17.75
C ALA A 265 15.25 8.23 16.63
N PHE A 266 16.21 7.32 16.50
CA PHE A 266 16.32 6.37 15.38
C PHE A 266 16.21 7.07 14.01
N ASP A 267 16.89 8.23 13.90
CA ASP A 267 17.12 8.91 12.63
C ASP A 267 17.77 7.97 11.60
N LEU A 268 17.28 7.99 10.37
CA LEU A 268 17.74 7.26 9.20
C LEU A 268 18.22 8.27 8.15
N PHE A 269 19.30 7.94 7.44
CA PHE A 269 19.97 8.78 6.45
C PHE A 269 20.23 7.99 5.17
N TRP A 270 19.78 8.53 4.04
CA TRP A 270 19.93 7.90 2.73
C TRP A 270 20.10 8.96 1.65
N ASN A 271 21.17 8.87 0.86
CA ASN A 271 21.41 9.72 -0.32
C ASN A 271 21.28 11.25 -0.06
N GLY A 272 21.66 11.73 1.12
CA GLY A 272 21.53 13.15 1.52
C GLY A 272 20.14 13.57 2.00
N LEU A 273 19.23 12.61 2.24
CA LEU A 273 17.90 12.78 2.81
C LEU A 273 17.82 12.11 4.20
N GLN A 274 16.87 12.54 5.03
CA GLN A 274 16.66 12.02 6.40
C GLN A 274 15.22 11.55 6.63
N ALA A 275 15.07 10.55 7.49
CA ALA A 275 13.79 9.98 7.93
C ALA A 275 13.86 9.57 9.42
N LYS A 276 12.72 9.22 10.02
CA LYS A 276 12.65 8.45 11.27
C LYS A 276 12.40 6.98 10.96
N ALA A 277 13.12 6.06 11.58
CA ALA A 277 12.86 4.62 11.41
C ALA A 277 12.98 3.79 12.71
N PRO A 278 12.14 4.03 13.75
CA PRO A 278 12.17 3.24 14.99
C PRO A 278 11.97 1.73 14.77
N VAL A 279 11.24 1.35 13.71
CA VAL A 279 11.08 -0.05 13.29
C VAL A 279 12.42 -0.74 12.95
N VAL A 280 13.38 -0.05 12.34
CA VAL A 280 14.69 -0.63 12.00
C VAL A 280 15.44 -1.04 13.26
N GLY A 281 15.28 -0.29 14.36
CA GLY A 281 15.80 -0.65 15.68
C GLY A 281 15.30 -2.00 16.19
N ARG A 282 14.03 -2.33 15.94
CA ARG A 282 13.41 -3.63 16.31
C ARG A 282 13.95 -4.80 15.48
N ILE A 283 14.41 -4.56 14.25
CA ILE A 283 15.00 -5.58 13.37
C ILE A 283 16.48 -5.82 13.69
N ILE A 284 17.28 -4.76 13.81
CA ILE A 284 18.73 -4.90 14.02
C ILE A 284 19.10 -5.28 15.45
N GLY A 285 18.23 -5.03 16.43
CA GLY A 285 18.51 -5.19 17.86
C GLY A 285 19.17 -6.54 18.25
N PRO A 286 18.63 -7.70 17.81
CA PRO A 286 19.23 -9.00 18.03
C PRO A 286 20.68 -9.13 17.52
N TYR A 287 21.03 -8.48 16.40
CA TYR A 287 22.37 -8.51 15.79
C TYR A 287 23.40 -7.66 16.53
N LEU A 288 22.95 -6.76 17.41
CA LEU A 288 23.81 -5.93 18.26
C LEU A 288 24.18 -6.62 19.59
N THR A 289 23.62 -7.80 19.88
CA THR A 289 23.91 -8.57 21.09
C THR A 289 25.33 -9.15 21.10
N GLY A 290 25.83 -9.51 22.29
CA GLY A 290 27.13 -10.17 22.48
C GLY A 290 28.37 -9.29 22.28
N ASN A 291 28.23 -8.05 21.81
CA ASN A 291 29.32 -7.08 21.68
C ASN A 291 29.06 -5.88 22.59
N PRO A 292 30.06 -5.35 23.32
CA PRO A 292 29.87 -4.12 24.06
C PRO A 292 29.48 -2.98 23.11
N ILE A 293 28.66 -2.06 23.62
CA ILE A 293 28.53 -0.73 23.01
C ILE A 293 29.88 -0.02 23.25
N PRO A 294 30.59 0.47 22.22
CA PRO A 294 31.76 1.31 22.42
C PRO A 294 31.40 2.42 23.40
N THR A 295 32.28 2.68 24.37
CA THR A 295 32.08 3.80 25.29
C THR A 295 31.97 5.07 24.47
N LEU A 296 30.74 5.59 24.36
CA LEU A 296 30.47 6.87 23.71
C LEU A 296 31.41 7.92 24.32
N PRO A 297 31.99 8.82 23.50
CA PRO A 297 32.77 9.92 24.04
C PRO A 297 31.96 10.62 25.13
N LYS A 298 32.56 10.84 26.31
CA LYS A 298 31.91 11.66 27.33
C LYS A 298 31.60 13.01 26.69
N ALA A 299 30.33 13.40 26.68
CA ALA A 299 29.94 14.73 26.29
C ALA A 299 30.78 15.73 27.10
N SER A 300 31.49 16.61 26.40
CA SER A 300 32.09 17.77 27.06
C SER A 300 30.93 18.69 27.49
N PRO A 301 31.00 19.28 28.69
CA PRO A 301 30.00 20.24 29.17
C PRO A 301 30.03 21.54 28.35
#